data_AF-A0A202DV61-F1
#
_entry.id   AF-A0A202DV61-F1
#
_cell.length_a   1.000
_cell.length_b   1.000
_cell.length_c   1.000
_cell.angle_alpha   90.00
_cell.angle_beta   90.00
_cell.angle_gamma   90.00
#
_symmetry.space_group_name_H-M   'P 1'
#
loop_
_entity.id
_entity.type
_entity.pdbx_description
1 polymer ?
#
loop_
_entity_poly.entity_id
_entity_poly.type
_entity_poly.pdbx_seq_one_letter_code
_entity_poly.pdbx_strand_id
1 'polypeptide(L)'
;MRTKSFFIWFVIIIIGLGVLPPKMHAEEKKNTYILVDVIVKPSMEREFVAAVKEEVAIYSKYGYTYSWTTYSTGDRHYYFAIPIKNHADIDAFYEAGSQVEKKRG
;
A
#
# COMPACT_ATOMS: atom_id res chain seq x y z
N MET A 1 18.49 -30.86 -51.23
CA MET A 1 17.27 -31.01 -50.40
C MET A 1 17.46 -30.65 -48.91
N ARG A 2 18.62 -30.88 -48.26
CA ARG A 2 18.84 -30.58 -46.82
C ARG A 2 18.76 -29.09 -46.43
N THR A 3 19.10 -28.15 -47.32
CA THR A 3 19.13 -26.71 -47.01
C THR A 3 17.74 -26.07 -46.95
N LYS A 4 16.78 -26.56 -47.75
CA LYS A 4 15.39 -26.04 -47.76
C LYS A 4 14.63 -26.43 -46.50
N SER A 5 14.84 -27.65 -46.01
CA SER A 5 14.25 -28.12 -44.75
C SER A 5 14.81 -27.37 -43.55
N PHE A 6 16.12 -27.06 -43.55
CA PHE A 6 16.75 -26.26 -42.49
C PHE A 6 16.18 -24.83 -42.43
N PHE A 7 15.94 -24.23 -43.60
CA PHE A 7 15.35 -22.89 -43.69
C PHE A 7 13.90 -22.86 -43.16
N ILE A 8 13.11 -23.90 -43.44
CA ILE A 8 11.74 -24.03 -42.92
C ILE A 8 11.75 -24.14 -41.39
N TRP A 9 12.63 -24.96 -40.82
CA TRP A 9 12.77 -25.08 -39.36
C TRP A 9 13.22 -23.78 -38.70
N PHE A 10 14.14 -23.04 -39.35
CA PHE A 10 14.62 -21.76 -38.86
C PHE A 10 13.51 -20.69 -38.84
N VAL A 11 12.66 -20.65 -39.87
CA VAL A 11 11.50 -19.74 -39.94
C VAL A 11 10.45 -20.08 -38.88
N ILE A 12 10.20 -21.37 -38.61
CA ILE A 12 9.26 -21.81 -37.56
C ILE A 12 9.75 -21.39 -36.17
N ILE A 13 11.06 -21.49 -35.90
CA ILE A 13 11.66 -21.06 -34.64
C ILE A 13 11.54 -19.53 -34.45
N ILE A 14 11.79 -18.74 -35.49
CA ILE A 14 11.68 -17.27 -35.42
C ILE A 14 10.22 -16.85 -35.18
N ILE A 15 9.27 -17.48 -35.88
CA ILE A 15 7.84 -17.22 -35.66
C ILE A 15 7.45 -17.63 -34.24
N GLY A 16 7.91 -18.79 -33.75
CA GLY A 16 7.65 -19.26 -32.38
C GLY A 16 8.24 -18.36 -31.29
N LEU A 17 9.41 -17.76 -31.53
CA LEU A 17 10.02 -16.79 -30.61
C LEU A 17 9.33 -15.42 -30.62
N GLY A 18 8.69 -15.04 -31.73
CA GLY A 18 7.97 -13.77 -31.89
C GLY A 18 6.59 -13.72 -31.22
N VAL A 19 6.03 -14.85 -30.77
CA VAL A 19 4.70 -14.91 -30.10
C VAL A 19 4.80 -14.93 -28.57
N LEU A 20 6.00 -14.82 -27.99
CA LEU A 20 6.10 -14.65 -26.54
C LEU A 20 5.62 -13.23 -26.20
N PRO A 21 4.48 -13.07 -25.50
CA PRO A 21 4.09 -11.75 -25.04
C PRO A 21 5.24 -11.20 -24.22
N PRO A 22 5.66 -9.93 -24.42
CA PRO A 22 6.60 -9.32 -23.51
C PRO A 22 5.98 -9.51 -22.13
N LYS A 23 6.70 -10.21 -21.24
CA LYS A 23 6.41 -10.11 -19.82
C LYS A 23 6.65 -8.63 -19.52
N MET A 24 5.60 -7.82 -19.63
CA MET A 24 5.54 -6.54 -18.97
C MET A 24 5.90 -6.88 -17.55
N HIS A 25 7.12 -6.53 -17.15
CA HIS A 25 7.37 -6.19 -15.77
C HIS A 25 6.33 -5.12 -15.49
N ALA A 26 5.18 -5.52 -14.95
CA ALA A 26 4.38 -4.59 -14.18
C ALA A 26 5.39 -4.08 -13.17
N GLU A 27 5.86 -2.84 -13.35
CA GLU A 27 6.53 -2.13 -12.27
C GLU A 27 5.63 -2.35 -11.06
N GLU A 28 6.14 -3.07 -10.05
CA GLU A 28 5.45 -3.13 -8.77
C GLU A 28 5.21 -1.68 -8.41
N LYS A 29 3.94 -1.27 -8.45
CA LYS A 29 3.52 0.10 -8.16
C LYS A 29 4.18 0.42 -6.83
N LYS A 30 5.17 1.32 -6.84
CA LYS A 30 6.01 1.58 -5.66
C LYS A 30 5.13 2.22 -4.59
N ASN A 31 4.48 1.38 -3.79
CA ASN A 31 3.57 1.80 -2.77
C ASN A 31 4.43 2.28 -1.58
N THR A 32 4.45 3.59 -1.37
CA THR A 32 5.14 4.19 -0.23
C THR A 32 4.14 4.30 0.91
N TYR A 33 4.57 3.97 2.13
CA TYR A 33 3.72 3.99 3.30
C TYR A 33 4.39 4.77 4.43
N ILE A 34 3.60 5.51 5.19
CA ILE A 34 3.94 5.86 6.57
C ILE A 34 3.52 4.65 7.41
N LEU A 35 4.46 4.12 8.20
CA LEU A 35 4.20 3.05 9.15
C LEU A 35 4.30 3.62 10.57
N VAL A 36 3.22 3.51 11.33
CA VAL A 36 3.21 3.86 12.75
C VAL A 36 3.13 2.56 13.55
N ASP A 37 4.10 2.34 14.43
CA ASP A 37 4.10 1.25 15.40
C ASP A 37 3.68 1.79 16.77
N VAL A 38 2.62 1.21 17.33
CA VAL A 38 2.13 1.54 18.67
C VAL A 38 2.20 0.31 19.55
N ILE A 39 3.00 0.41 20.61
CA ILE A 39 3.09 -0.63 21.65
C ILE A 39 2.11 -0.29 22.76
N VAL A 40 1.17 -1.19 23.02
CA VAL A 40 0.08 -0.97 23.98
C VAL A 40 0.37 -1.71 25.29
N LYS A 41 0.15 -1.04 26.42
CA LYS A 41 0.21 -1.70 27.73
C LYS A 41 -0.88 -2.78 27.80
N PRO A 42 -0.62 -3.98 28.33
CA PRO A 42 -1.62 -5.06 28.42
C PRO A 42 -2.93 -4.61 29.07
N SER A 43 -2.85 -3.81 30.12
CA SER A 43 -4.02 -3.31 30.86
C SER A 43 -4.86 -2.27 30.11
N MET A 44 -4.41 -1.83 28.94
CA MET A 44 -5.02 -0.75 28.15
C MET A 44 -5.46 -1.21 26.76
N GLU A 45 -5.34 -2.50 26.44
CA GLU A 45 -5.59 -3.00 25.08
C GLU A 45 -7.04 -2.74 24.63
N ARG A 46 -8.00 -3.01 25.52
CA ARG A 46 -9.42 -2.80 25.22
C ARG A 46 -9.73 -1.31 25.03
N GLU A 47 -9.22 -0.47 25.91
CA GLU A 47 -9.38 0.98 25.87
C GLU A 47 -8.73 1.57 24.60
N PHE A 48 -7.56 1.05 24.21
CA PHE A 48 -6.87 1.43 22.98
C PHE A 48 -7.70 1.08 21.74
N VAL A 49 -8.19 -0.15 21.62
CA VAL A 49 -9.03 -0.57 20.49
C VAL A 49 -10.31 0.27 20.40
N ALA A 50 -10.91 0.62 21.54
CA ALA A 50 -12.07 1.52 21.58
C ALA A 50 -11.70 2.94 21.10
N ALA A 51 -10.59 3.50 21.57
CA ALA A 51 -10.11 4.81 21.18
C ALA A 51 -9.80 4.90 19.67
N VAL A 52 -9.15 3.87 19.09
CA VAL A 52 -8.87 3.80 17.65
C VAL A 52 -10.17 3.78 16.83
N LYS A 53 -11.21 3.07 17.29
CA LYS A 53 -12.52 3.08 16.61
C LYS A 53 -13.20 4.45 16.69
N GLU A 54 -13.08 5.13 17.83
CA GLU A 54 -13.59 6.48 17.99
C GLU A 54 -12.84 7.47 17.08
N GLU A 55 -11.51 7.36 16.99
CA GLU A 55 -10.69 8.16 16.08
C GLU A 55 -11.11 7.99 14.62
N VAL A 56 -11.33 6.75 14.16
CA VAL A 56 -11.88 6.48 12.82
C VAL A 56 -13.21 7.19 12.60
N ALA A 57 -14.11 7.17 13.59
CA ALA A 57 -15.41 7.84 13.50
C ALA A 57 -15.27 9.38 13.44
N ILE A 58 -14.37 9.95 14.24
CA ILE A 58 -14.06 11.39 14.22
C ILE A 58 -13.50 11.78 12.85
N TYR A 59 -12.51 11.04 12.35
CA TYR A 59 -11.85 11.34 11.09
C TYR A 59 -12.81 11.20 9.91
N SER A 60 -13.70 10.21 9.95
CA SER A 60 -14.79 10.08 8.98
C SER A 60 -15.75 11.29 9.04
N LYS A 61 -16.13 11.73 10.25
CA LYS A 61 -17.03 12.88 10.44
C LYS A 61 -16.44 14.20 9.95
N TYR A 62 -15.15 14.44 10.18
CA TYR A 62 -14.50 15.72 9.85
C TYR A 62 -13.75 15.73 8.51
N GLY A 63 -13.83 14.64 7.75
CA GLY A 63 -13.32 14.53 6.39
C GLY A 63 -11.81 14.43 6.31
N TYR A 64 -11.20 13.61 7.18
CA TYR A 64 -9.78 13.29 7.08
C TYR A 64 -9.48 12.58 5.76
N THR A 65 -8.41 13.00 5.07
CA THR A 65 -8.12 12.61 3.69
C THR A 65 -7.31 11.34 3.54
N TYR A 66 -6.64 10.87 4.60
CA TYR A 66 -5.80 9.67 4.53
C TYR A 66 -6.49 8.47 5.19
N SER A 67 -6.61 7.37 4.45
CA SER A 67 -7.01 6.08 5.02
C SER A 67 -5.79 5.35 5.60
N TRP A 68 -6.02 4.41 6.50
CA TRP A 68 -4.98 3.48 6.94
C TRP A 68 -5.52 2.07 7.07
N THR A 69 -4.61 1.10 7.05
CA THR A 69 -4.90 -0.28 7.45
C THR A 69 -4.21 -0.56 8.76
N THR A 70 -4.94 -1.19 9.70
CA THR A 70 -4.41 -1.56 11.01
C THR A 70 -4.12 -3.05 11.06
N TYR A 71 -2.96 -3.42 11.61
CA TYR A 71 -2.57 -4.80 11.87
C TYR A 71 -2.22 -4.96 13.35
N SER A 72 -2.63 -6.07 13.94
CA SER A 72 -2.15 -6.51 15.26
C SER A 72 -1.28 -7.75 15.07
N THR A 73 -0.14 -7.79 15.73
CA THR A 73 0.78 -8.94 15.72
C THR A 73 0.57 -9.88 16.90
N GLY A 74 -0.39 -9.59 17.79
CA GLY A 74 -0.71 -10.44 18.96
C GLY A 74 0.27 -10.32 20.13
N ASP A 75 1.39 -9.60 19.97
CA ASP A 75 2.38 -9.30 21.01
C ASP A 75 2.29 -7.85 21.53
N ARG A 76 1.13 -7.21 21.30
CA ARG A 76 0.74 -5.84 21.68
C ARG A 76 1.31 -4.73 20.80
N HIS A 77 1.95 -5.07 19.67
CA HIS A 77 2.20 -4.10 18.62
C HIS A 77 0.98 -3.95 17.73
N TYR A 78 0.68 -2.69 17.42
CA TYR A 78 -0.37 -2.28 16.49
C TYR A 78 0.25 -1.41 15.40
N TYR A 79 0.24 -1.91 14.17
CA TYR A 79 0.78 -1.23 13.02
C TYR A 79 -0.31 -0.50 12.25
N PHE A 80 -0.08 0.75 11.92
CA PHE A 80 -0.92 1.54 11.04
C PHE A 80 -0.15 1.85 9.76
N ALA A 81 -0.60 1.26 8.65
CA ALA A 81 -0.02 1.49 7.33
C ALA A 81 -0.87 2.51 6.58
N ILE A 82 -0.31 3.70 6.36
CA ILE A 82 -0.96 4.81 5.66
C ILE A 82 -0.29 4.96 4.28
N PRO A 83 -0.99 4.67 3.17
CA PRO A 83 -0.44 4.86 1.84
C PRO A 83 -0.23 6.35 1.55
N ILE A 84 0.95 6.70 1.05
CA ILE A 84 1.30 8.03 0.57
C ILE A 84 1.83 7.93 -0.86
N LYS A 85 1.66 8.97 -1.67
CA LYS A 85 2.14 8.97 -3.05
C LYS A 85 3.66 9.04 -3.08
N ASN A 86 4.25 9.85 -2.21
CA ASN A 86 5.69 10.07 -2.09
C ASN A 86 6.00 10.81 -0.77
N HIS A 87 7.27 11.05 -0.49
CA HIS A 87 7.71 11.70 0.75
C HIS A 87 7.25 13.16 0.90
N ALA A 88 6.92 13.87 -0.17
CA ALA A 88 6.39 15.23 -0.08
C ALA A 88 4.96 15.28 0.48
N ASP A 89 4.25 14.16 0.50
CA ASP A 89 2.90 14.08 1.08
C ASP A 89 2.93 14.07 2.62
N ILE A 90 4.10 13.93 3.25
CA ILE A 90 4.22 13.84 4.73
C ILE A 90 3.70 15.13 5.38
N ASP A 91 4.03 16.30 4.85
CA ASP A 91 3.55 17.57 5.40
C ASP A 91 2.02 17.69 5.24
N ALA A 92 1.49 17.28 4.09
CA ALA A 92 0.06 17.25 3.83
C ALA A 92 -0.70 16.26 4.73
N PHE A 93 -0.06 15.13 5.08
CA PHE A 93 -0.59 14.17 6.06
C PHE A 93 -0.75 14.80 7.45
N TYR A 94 0.26 15.52 7.95
CA TYR A 94 0.16 16.21 9.23
C TYR A 94 -0.83 17.38 9.20
N GLU A 95 -0.84 18.14 8.10
CA GLU A 95 -1.79 19.23 7.93
C GLU A 95 -3.23 18.71 7.97
N ALA A 96 -3.54 17.61 7.27
CA ALA A 96 -4.86 16.99 7.30
C ALA A 96 -5.32 16.66 8.73
N GLY A 97 -4.41 16.20 9.59
CA GLY A 97 -4.72 15.90 10.99
C GLY A 97 -5.00 17.18 11.77
N SER A 98 -4.16 18.20 11.62
CA SER A 98 -4.36 19.52 12.24
C SER A 98 -5.70 20.15 11.85
N GLN A 99 -6.13 20.01 10.60
CA GLN A 99 -7.42 20.52 10.15
C GLN A 99 -8.61 19.79 10.80
N VAL A 100 -8.50 18.48 11.06
CA VAL A 100 -9.52 17.73 11.80
C VAL A 100 -9.61 18.23 13.24
N GLU A 101 -8.47 18.37 13.93
CA GLU A 101 -8.45 18.88 15.31
C GLU A 101 -9.06 20.28 15.41
N LYS A 102 -8.70 21.20 14.50
CA LYS A 102 -9.31 22.54 14.43
C LYS A 102 -10.83 22.51 14.24
N LYS A 103 -11.37 21.54 13.51
CA LYS A 103 -12.82 21.38 13.29
C LYS A 103 -13.53 20.72 14.47
N ARG A 104 -12.80 19.91 15.25
CA ARG A 104 -13.33 19.19 16.41
C ARG A 104 -13.58 20.13 17.59
N GLY A 105 -12.77 21.17 17.74
CA GLY A 105 -12.84 22.15 18.83
C GLY A 105 -11.87 21.80 19.93
#